data_AF-A0AA41DEA5-F1
#
_entry.id   AF-A0AA41DEA5-F1
#
_cell.length_a   1.000
_cell.length_b   1.000
_cell.length_c   1.000
_cell.angle_alpha   90.00
_cell.angle_beta   90.00
_cell.angle_gamma   90.00
#
_symmetry.space_group_name_H-M   'P 1'
#
loop_
_entity.id
_entity.type
_entity.pdbx_description
1 polymer ?
#
loop_
_entity_poly.entity_id
_entity_poly.type
_entity_poly.pdbx_seq_one_letter_code
_entity_poly.pdbx_strand_id
1 'polypeptide(L)' 'MGHVEARESFKAEALASWAEYQETGLHLTGEEVARWLDSWGTAGEGECPPCHLRGTENP' A
#
# COMPACT_ATOMS: atom_id res chain seq x y z
N MET A 1 -0.33 18.41 -24.44
CA MET A 1 -0.05 16.96 -24.56
C MET A 1 0.58 16.56 -23.23
N GLY A 2 -0.09 15.76 -22.39
CA GLY A 2 0.44 15.41 -21.05
C GLY A 2 -0.59 14.92 -20.02
N HIS A 3 -1.87 15.31 -20.14
CA HIS A 3 -2.92 14.85 -19.19
C HIS A 3 -3.40 13.40 -19.44
N VAL A 4 -3.29 12.92 -20.68
CA VAL A 4 -3.75 11.57 -21.04
C VAL A 4 -2.74 10.52 -20.60
N GLU A 5 -1.44 10.77 -20.81
CA GLU A 5 -0.36 9.86 -20.43
C GLU A 5 -0.28 9.65 -18.92
N ALA A 6 -0.42 10.72 -18.13
CA ALA A 6 -0.48 10.63 -16.67
C ALA A 6 -1.67 9.77 -16.18
N ARG A 7 -2.82 9.86 -16.86
CA ARG A 7 -4.00 9.07 -16.51
C ARG A 7 -3.86 7.60 -16.89
N GLU A 8 -3.21 7.30 -18.01
CA GLU A 8 -2.94 5.91 -18.40
C GLU A 8 -1.85 5.27 -17.53
N SER A 9 -0.80 6.01 -17.14
CA SER A 9 0.21 5.53 -16.19
C SER A 9 -0.42 5.18 -14.84
N PHE A 10 -1.26 6.06 -14.29
CA PHE A 10 -1.94 5.82 -13.02
C PHE A 10 -2.81 4.55 -13.04
N LYS A 11 -3.54 4.32 -14.14
CA LYS A 11 -4.33 3.09 -14.30
C LYS A 11 -3.44 1.85 -14.39
N ALA A 12 -2.35 1.93 -15.15
CA ALA A 12 -1.43 0.81 -15.32
C ALA A 12 -0.78 0.44 -13.97
N GLU A 13 -0.35 1.43 -13.20
CA GLU A 13 0.19 1.25 -11.85
C GLU A 13 -0.84 0.61 -10.90
N ALA A 14 -2.08 1.10 -10.88
CA ALA A 14 -3.13 0.52 -10.05
C ALA A 14 -3.42 -0.95 -10.41
N LEU A 15 -3.44 -1.29 -11.71
CA LEU A 15 -3.63 -2.65 -12.17
C LEU A 15 -2.43 -3.56 -11.82
N ALA A 16 -1.21 -3.04 -11.91
CA ALA A 16 0.00 -3.77 -11.53
C ALA A 16 0.00 -4.09 -10.02
N SER A 17 -0.29 -3.10 -9.17
CA SER A 17 -0.41 -3.32 -7.72
C SER A 17 -1.51 -4.33 -7.38
N TRP A 18 -2.62 -4.33 -8.13
CA TRP A 18 -3.69 -5.31 -7.94
C TRP A 18 -3.29 -6.73 -8.36
N ALA A 19 -2.50 -6.89 -9.43
CA ALA A 19 -1.95 -8.17 -9.84
C ALA A 19 -0.94 -8.70 -8.80
N GLU A 20 -0.03 -7.85 -8.33
CA GLU A 20 0.96 -8.19 -7.30
C GLU A 20 0.31 -8.64 -5.99
N TYR A 21 -0.76 -7.97 -5.56
CA TYR A 21 -1.55 -8.39 -4.41
C TYR A 21 -2.19 -9.77 -4.60
N GLN A 22 -2.73 -10.07 -5.78
CA GLN A 22 -3.32 -11.38 -6.07
C GLN A 22 -2.27 -12.50 -6.09
N GLU A 23 -1.07 -12.22 -6.59
CA GLU A 23 0.01 -13.20 -6.70
C GLU A 23 0.69 -13.47 -5.35
N THR A 24 0.97 -12.41 -4.59
CA THR A 24 1.74 -12.50 -3.33
C THR A 24 0.86 -12.65 -2.09
N GLY A 25 -0.38 -12.13 -2.14
CA GLY A 25 -1.24 -11.98 -0.97
C GLY A 25 -0.70 -11.00 0.07
N LEU A 26 0.37 -10.25 -0.23
CA LEU A 26 0.99 -9.32 0.72
C LEU A 26 0.13 -8.08 0.89
N HIS A 27 -0.21 -7.74 2.13
CA HIS A 27 -1.01 -6.57 2.45
C HIS A 27 -0.72 -6.04 3.85
N LEU A 28 -1.05 -4.76 4.06
CA LEU A 28 -1.15 -4.16 5.38
C LEU A 28 -2.63 -3.97 5.72
N THR A 29 -2.97 -4.12 6.99
CA THR A 29 -4.32 -3.79 7.46
C THR A 29 -4.51 -2.28 7.50
N GLY A 30 -5.77 -1.82 7.39
CA GLY A 30 -6.07 -0.39 7.48
C GLY A 30 -5.65 0.23 8.82
N GLU A 31 -5.67 -0.55 9.91
CA GLU A 31 -5.23 -0.09 11.22
C GLU A 31 -3.71 0.12 11.30
N GLU A 32 -2.92 -0.77 10.71
CA GLU A 32 -1.46 -0.63 10.65
C GLU A 32 -1.05 0.59 9.83
N VAL A 33 -1.71 0.79 8.69
CA VAL A 33 -1.48 1.98 7.86
C VAL A 33 -1.86 3.25 8.62
N ALA A 34 -3.02 3.28 9.27
CA ALA A 34 -3.45 4.44 10.05
C ALA A 34 -2.46 4.77 11.18
N ARG A 35 -2.04 3.77 11.97
CA ARG A 35 -1.08 3.96 13.06
C ARG A 35 0.28 4.45 12.55
N TRP A 36 0.71 3.98 11.38
CA TRP A 36 1.95 4.45 10.76
C TRP A 36 1.83 5.90 10.29
N LEU A 37 0.73 6.25 9.61
CA LEU A 37 0.47 7.63 9.17
C LEU A 37 0.33 8.61 10.34
N ASP A 38 -0.20 8.17 11.48
CA ASP A 38 -0.28 8.98 12.71
C ASP A 38 1.11 9.35 13.27
N SER A 39 2.15 8.59 12.94
CA SER A 39 3.53 8.88 13.36
C SER A 39 4.22 9.94 12.49
N TRP A 40 3.70 10.21 11.29
CA TRP A 40 4.33 11.13 10.33
C TRP A 40 4.35 12.57 10.85
N GLY A 41 5.48 13.26 10.65
CA GLY A 41 5.67 14.62 11.15
C GLY A 41 5.92 14.69 12.66
N THR A 42 6.15 13.56 13.33
CA THR A 42 6.56 13.48 14.73
C THR A 42 8.00 12.97 14.86
N ALA A 43 8.59 13.07 16.05
CA ALA A 43 9.90 12.48 16.34
C ALA A 43 9.89 10.93 16.32
N GLY A 44 8.70 10.31 16.28
CA GLY A 44 8.50 8.87 16.19
C GLY A 44 8.14 8.38 14.78
N GLU A 45 8.31 9.22 13.76
CA GLU A 45 8.13 8.83 12.36
C GLU A 45 9.05 7.64 12.05
N GLY A 46 8.42 6.49 11.76
CA GLY A 46 9.10 5.21 11.57
C GLY A 46 8.98 4.70 10.14
N GLU A 47 9.72 3.62 9.86
CA GLU A 47 9.62 2.91 8.59
C GLU A 47 8.22 2.34 8.36
N CYS A 48 7.86 2.14 7.08
CA CYS A 48 6.62 1.47 6.72
C CYS A 48 6.57 0.07 7.34
N PRO A 49 5.43 -0.33 7.95
CA PRO A 49 5.30 -1.67 8.52
C PRO A 49 5.45 -2.75 7.43
N PRO A 50 5.96 -3.94 7.80
CA PRO A 50 6.11 -5.05 6.86
C PRO A 50 4.76 -5.62 6.45
N CYS A 51 4.59 -5.94 5.16
CA CYS A 51 3.37 -6.55 4.64
C CYS A 51 3.18 -8.00 5.12
N HIS A 52 1.92 -8.41 5.31
CA HIS A 52 1.50 -9.74 5.77
C HIS A 52 0.89 -10.57 4.66
N LEU A 53 1.02 -11.89 4.73
CA LEU A 53 0.35 -12.80 3.79
C LEU A 53 -1.15 -12.88 4.10
N ARG A 54 -1.99 -12.92 3.05
CA ARG A 54 -3.43 -13.13 3.12
C ARG A 54 -3.73 -14.46 3.84
N GLY A 55 -4.22 -14.38 5.08
CA GLY A 55 -4.51 -15.54 5.93
C GLY A 55 -3.69 -15.66 7.22
N THR A 56 -2.73 -14.78 7.50
CA THR A 56 -2.06 -14.68 8.83
C THR A 56 -2.72 -13.66 9.76
N GLU A 57 -3.87 -13.12 9.37
CA GLU A 57 -4.70 -12.23 10.17
C GLU A 57 -5.33 -13.00 11.35
N ASN A 58 -4.75 -12.84 12.55
CA ASN A 58 -5.34 -13.31 13.81
C ASN A 58 -6.50 -12.36 14.18
N PRO A 59 -7.71 -12.88 14.52
CA PRO A 59 -8.89 -12.05 14.83
C PRO A 59 -8.71 -11.06 15.98
#